data_AF-A0A7W3T4Q9-F1
#
_entry.id   AF-A0A7W3T4Q9-F1
#
_cell.length_a   1.000
_cell.length_b   1.000
_cell.length_c   1.000
_cell.angle_alpha   90.00
_cell.angle_beta   90.00
_cell.angle_gamma   90.00
#
_symmetry.space_group_name_H-M   'P 1'
#
loop_
_entity.id
_entity.type
_entity.pdbx_description
1 polymer ?
#
loop_
_entity_poly.entity_id
_entity_poly.type
_entity_poly.pdbx_seq_one_letter_code
_entity_poly.pdbx_strand_id
1 'polypeptide(L)'
;MRGLPAGAGRHRAQRDPPGPRRHRGALRELRSGPGADRRLGIVSAGVSGTGEARTLIVEADGGSRGNPGPAGYGAVVRDASGGVLAETAAALGRATNNVAEYRGLIAGLRAAAGIDPTARVRVRMDSKLVVEQMSGRWRIKHPDMRPLAEEARAILPPERVRYEWIPRERNRHADRLANEAMDAAGRGESWRPADSAVVGTGTATAEPLAAGDPGADVSPAPAADPAEGSPRAGAGAGTPAGTTPGWGPDLGPPTTLLLVRHGETPLTPQKRFSGSGGGDPDLSPTGLEQARAVAGALAARGGVEAIVTSPLLRCRRTAEVVAERLGLPVGVEEGMRETDFGAWEGLTFAEVRERHPADLDAWLASPRARPTGGGESFATVARRVAAARDAVIARHPRRTVLVVTHVTPIKSLVRLALGAPPESLFRMELSAASLSEVAHHADGNATVRLLNDTSHLR
;
A
#
# COMPACT_ATOMS: atom_id res chain seq x y z
N MET A 1 -33.69 10.38 -51.40
CA MET A 1 -33.60 11.81 -51.78
C MET A 1 -32.38 12.41 -51.09
N ARG A 2 -31.50 13.07 -51.88
CA ARG A 2 -30.61 14.22 -51.56
C ARG A 2 -29.83 14.17 -50.22
N GLY A 3 -28.51 14.21 -50.14
CA GLY A 3 -27.53 14.97 -50.92
C GLY A 3 -26.60 15.67 -49.92
N LEU A 4 -25.29 15.45 -50.04
CA LEU A 4 -24.23 16.13 -49.27
C LEU A 4 -24.30 17.67 -49.45
N PRO A 5 -23.75 18.45 -48.50
CA PRO A 5 -23.07 19.69 -48.85
C PRO A 5 -21.55 19.48 -48.84
N ALA A 6 -20.95 19.91 -49.95
CA ALA A 6 -19.53 20.10 -50.14
C ALA A 6 -19.12 21.52 -49.69
N GLY A 7 -17.89 21.65 -49.19
CA GLY A 7 -17.16 22.92 -49.24
C GLY A 7 -16.69 23.46 -47.90
N ALA A 8 -15.44 23.17 -47.53
CA ALA A 8 -14.56 24.15 -46.89
C ALA A 8 -13.09 23.74 -47.06
N GLY A 9 -12.43 24.42 -48.01
CA GLY A 9 -11.03 24.84 -48.02
C GLY A 9 -9.95 23.99 -47.34
N ARG A 10 -9.08 23.42 -48.17
CA ARG A 10 -7.72 23.04 -47.77
C ARG A 10 -6.93 24.29 -47.38
N HIS A 11 -6.80 24.59 -46.09
CA HIS A 11 -5.75 25.49 -45.59
C HIS A 11 -4.49 24.68 -45.29
N ARG A 12 -3.61 24.66 -46.28
CA ARG A 12 -2.22 24.21 -46.18
C ARG A 12 -1.47 25.30 -45.42
N ALA A 13 -1.30 25.16 -44.11
CA ALA A 13 -0.36 25.99 -43.37
C ALA A 13 1.06 25.63 -43.85
N GLN A 14 1.73 26.59 -44.48
CA GLN A 14 3.14 26.51 -44.85
C GLN A 14 3.95 26.26 -43.58
N ARG A 15 4.75 25.19 -43.59
CA ARG A 15 5.80 24.98 -42.60
C ARG A 15 7.00 25.80 -43.03
N ASP A 16 7.39 26.76 -42.21
CA ASP A 16 8.68 27.42 -42.34
C ASP A 16 9.83 26.42 -42.13
N PRO A 17 10.96 26.58 -42.86
CA PRO A 17 12.09 25.67 -42.78
C PRO A 17 12.83 25.79 -41.42
N PRO A 18 13.41 24.69 -40.90
CA PRO A 18 14.15 24.74 -39.64
C PRO A 18 15.49 25.49 -39.83
N GLY A 19 15.63 26.62 -39.13
CA GLY A 19 16.89 27.36 -38.99
C GLY A 19 17.94 26.59 -38.15
N PRO A 20 19.22 27.01 -38.21
CA PRO A 20 20.35 26.14 -37.94
C PRO A 20 20.58 25.87 -36.45
N ARG A 21 21.02 24.64 -36.17
CA ARG A 21 21.46 24.15 -34.86
C ARG A 21 22.59 25.03 -34.31
N ARG A 22 22.43 25.56 -33.09
CA ARG A 22 23.54 26.08 -32.29
C ARG A 22 23.83 25.13 -31.13
N HIS A 23 25.00 24.50 -31.23
CA HIS A 23 25.69 23.84 -30.13
C HIS A 23 26.39 24.86 -29.22
N ARG A 24 26.59 24.42 -27.97
CA ARG A 24 27.53 24.86 -26.92
C ARG A 24 27.04 25.88 -25.90
N GLY A 25 27.09 25.42 -24.65
CA GLY A 25 27.16 26.21 -23.43
C GLY A 25 27.34 25.26 -22.25
N ALA A 26 28.59 24.96 -21.89
CA ALA A 26 28.98 24.01 -20.86
C ALA A 26 28.42 24.37 -19.48
N LEU A 27 28.14 23.34 -18.68
CA LEU A 27 27.91 23.42 -17.24
C LEU A 27 29.07 24.19 -16.61
N ARG A 28 28.79 25.42 -16.18
CA ARG A 28 29.74 26.21 -15.39
C ARG A 28 29.67 25.69 -13.96
N GLU A 29 30.75 25.04 -13.57
CA GLU A 29 31.11 24.68 -12.20
C GLU A 29 30.77 25.82 -11.23
N LEU A 30 29.86 25.56 -10.30
CA LEU A 30 29.75 26.34 -9.07
C LEU A 30 30.87 25.88 -8.15
N ARG A 31 31.89 26.73 -8.07
CA ARG A 31 33.05 26.59 -7.19
C ARG A 31 32.62 26.46 -5.73
N SER A 32 33.27 25.54 -5.05
CA SER A 32 33.32 25.41 -3.59
C SER A 32 33.90 26.68 -2.98
N GLY A 33 33.15 27.32 -2.09
CA GLY A 33 33.59 28.43 -1.24
C GLY A 33 33.31 28.10 0.24
N PRO A 34 34.22 28.45 1.17
CA PRO A 34 34.27 27.87 2.51
C PRO A 34 33.37 28.62 3.50
N GLY A 35 32.82 27.89 4.47
CA GLY A 35 32.32 28.47 5.71
C GLY A 35 30.81 28.39 5.94
N ALA A 36 30.37 27.28 6.53
CA ALA A 36 29.24 27.27 7.47
C ALA A 36 29.37 26.00 8.33
N ASP A 37 30.53 25.84 8.95
CA ASP A 37 30.76 24.85 9.99
C ASP A 37 30.46 25.51 11.35
N ARG A 38 29.86 24.73 12.26
CA ARG A 38 29.41 25.07 13.64
C ARG A 38 28.03 25.72 13.82
N ARG A 39 27.09 24.92 14.35
CA ARG A 39 26.71 24.88 15.79
C ARG A 39 25.67 23.77 16.01
N LEU A 40 26.15 22.55 16.30
CA LEU A 40 25.36 21.48 16.92
C LEU A 40 25.29 21.75 18.42
N GLY A 41 24.08 21.85 18.97
CA GLY A 41 23.87 21.92 20.41
C GLY A 41 23.99 20.52 21.02
N ILE A 42 25.18 20.16 21.48
CA ILE A 42 25.40 18.94 22.27
C ILE A 42 25.13 19.28 23.74
N VAL A 43 24.15 18.63 24.35
CA VAL A 43 23.92 18.68 25.79
C VAL A 43 24.72 17.53 26.41
N SER A 44 25.87 17.82 26.99
CA SER A 44 26.72 16.78 27.60
C SER A 44 26.35 16.53 29.06
N ALA A 45 26.25 15.25 29.45
CA ALA A 45 26.63 14.79 30.78
C ALA A 45 27.16 13.35 30.72
N GLY A 46 28.45 13.19 31.06
CA GLY A 46 29.07 12.04 31.73
C GLY A 46 29.00 10.65 31.09
N VAL A 47 30.13 10.17 30.55
CA VAL A 47 30.40 8.75 30.30
C VAL A 47 31.39 8.24 31.33
N SER A 48 31.08 7.12 31.96
CA SER A 48 32.06 6.10 32.35
C SER A 48 31.37 4.75 32.47
N GLY A 49 31.54 3.90 31.45
CA GLY A 49 31.01 2.55 31.42
C GLY A 49 31.61 1.76 30.27
N THR A 50 32.18 0.60 30.58
CA THR A 50 32.97 -0.29 29.74
C THR A 50 32.25 -0.79 28.48
N GLY A 51 32.91 -0.66 27.32
CA GLY A 51 33.03 -1.71 26.29
C GLY A 51 31.80 -2.19 25.50
N GLU A 52 30.58 -1.73 25.77
CA GLU A 52 29.42 -2.08 24.95
C GLU A 52 29.00 -0.92 24.04
N ALA A 53 28.89 -1.20 22.74
CA ALA A 53 28.41 -0.23 21.76
C ALA A 53 27.00 0.25 22.17
N ARG A 54 26.87 1.56 22.43
CA ARG A 54 25.60 2.19 22.78
C ARG A 54 24.55 1.86 21.72
N THR A 55 23.30 1.65 22.15
CA THR A 55 22.17 1.53 21.22
C THR A 55 21.49 2.88 21.08
N LEU A 56 21.33 3.33 19.83
CA LEU A 56 20.58 4.52 19.46
C LEU A 56 19.33 4.11 18.67
N ILE A 57 18.24 4.84 18.87
CA ILE A 57 16.99 4.65 18.13
C ILE A 57 16.83 5.86 17.21
N VAL A 58 16.64 5.61 15.91
CA VAL A 58 16.34 6.65 14.92
C VAL A 58 14.91 6.49 14.47
N GLU A 59 14.08 7.49 14.72
CA GLU A 59 12.72 7.58 14.20
C GLU A 59 12.70 8.64 13.10
N ALA A 60 12.19 8.31 11.91
CA ALA A 60 12.19 9.22 10.76
C ALA A 60 10.87 9.13 9.98
N ASP A 61 10.46 10.25 9.41
CA ASP A 61 9.29 10.38 8.54
C ASP A 61 9.56 11.42 7.44
N GLY A 62 8.77 11.41 6.38
CA GLY A 62 8.77 12.42 5.34
C GLY A 62 7.44 12.49 4.60
N GLY A 63 7.02 13.71 4.28
CA GLY A 63 5.73 13.96 3.65
C GLY A 63 5.81 14.91 2.46
N SER A 64 4.79 14.88 1.60
CA SER A 64 4.60 15.78 0.47
C SER A 64 3.13 16.19 0.34
N ARG A 65 2.87 17.50 0.25
CA ARG A 65 1.54 18.08 0.03
C ARG A 65 1.21 18.07 -1.46
N GLY A 66 0.45 17.07 -1.92
CA GLY A 66 0.09 16.90 -3.33
C GLY A 66 1.13 16.12 -4.14
N ASN A 67 1.52 14.94 -3.64
CA ASN A 67 2.59 14.06 -4.13
C ASN A 67 2.64 13.84 -5.68
N PRO A 68 3.67 14.34 -6.41
CA PRO A 68 4.79 15.15 -5.91
C PRO A 68 4.40 16.62 -5.70
N GLY A 69 4.69 17.16 -4.53
CA GLY A 69 4.37 18.53 -4.12
C GLY A 69 5.37 19.07 -3.07
N PRO A 70 5.11 20.23 -2.45
CA PRO A 70 5.91 20.75 -1.34
C PRO A 70 6.12 19.67 -0.29
N ALA A 71 7.38 19.35 -0.01
CA ALA A 71 7.78 18.20 0.79
C ALA A 71 8.76 18.59 1.88
N GLY A 72 8.84 17.77 2.93
CA GLY A 72 9.76 17.92 4.03
C GLY A 72 9.93 16.60 4.78
N TYR A 73 10.99 16.53 5.57
CA TYR A 73 11.30 15.36 6.40
C TYR A 73 11.55 15.76 7.84
N GLY A 74 11.42 14.79 8.74
CA GLY A 74 11.76 14.91 10.13
C GLY A 74 12.41 13.63 10.64
N ALA A 75 13.40 13.75 11.53
CA ALA A 75 14.00 12.63 12.22
C ALA A 75 14.41 13.00 13.65
N VAL A 76 14.30 12.04 14.55
CA VAL A 76 14.71 12.15 15.95
C VAL A 76 15.62 10.97 16.32
N VAL A 77 16.71 11.27 17.01
CA VAL A 77 17.62 10.28 17.58
C VAL A 77 17.40 10.20 19.08
N ARG A 78 17.22 9.00 19.60
CA ARG A 78 17.01 8.73 21.02
C ARG A 78 18.07 7.78 21.57
N ASP A 79 18.30 7.88 22.87
CA ASP A 79 19.03 6.85 23.61
C ASP A 79 18.15 5.60 23.84
N ALA A 80 18.71 4.61 24.55
CA ALA A 80 18.01 3.37 24.86
C ALA A 80 16.86 3.54 25.87
N SER A 81 16.84 4.59 26.70
CA SER A 81 15.75 4.88 27.64
C SER A 81 14.61 5.68 27.00
N GLY A 82 14.81 6.15 25.75
CA GLY A 82 13.83 6.90 24.97
C GLY A 82 14.02 8.43 25.05
N GLY A 83 15.04 8.91 25.76
CA GLY A 83 15.42 10.31 25.82
C GLY A 83 15.86 10.84 24.45
N VAL A 84 15.40 12.03 24.07
CA VAL A 84 15.75 12.66 22.79
C VAL A 84 17.17 13.23 22.89
N LEU A 85 18.03 12.81 21.97
CA LEU A 85 19.42 13.27 21.85
C LEU A 85 19.61 14.29 20.73
N ALA A 86 18.84 14.17 19.64
CA ALA A 86 18.88 15.09 18.51
C ALA A 86 17.58 15.08 17.72
N GLU A 87 17.23 16.22 17.13
CA GLU A 87 16.12 16.39 16.19
C GLU A 87 16.65 17.09 14.93
N THR A 88 16.18 16.66 13.77
CA THR A 88 16.53 17.26 12.47
C THR A 88 15.31 17.26 11.56
N ALA A 89 15.05 18.39 10.91
CA ALA A 89 13.98 18.52 9.94
C ALA A 89 14.35 19.54 8.87
N ALA A 90 13.88 19.34 7.63
CA ALA A 90 14.07 20.32 6.57
C ALA A 90 13.03 20.16 5.47
N ALA A 91 12.72 21.26 4.79
CA ALA A 91 11.94 21.24 3.56
C ALA A 91 12.81 20.83 2.36
N LEU A 92 12.19 20.16 1.39
CA LEU A 92 12.83 19.60 0.19
C LEU A 92 12.38 20.29 -1.09
N GLY A 93 11.58 21.36 -0.99
CA GLY A 93 10.90 21.93 -2.16
C GLY A 93 9.88 20.92 -2.70
N ARG A 94 9.89 20.66 -4.02
CA ARG A 94 8.95 19.71 -4.64
C ARG A 94 9.57 18.30 -4.72
N ALA A 95 9.02 17.35 -3.97
CA ALA A 95 9.46 15.95 -3.99
C ALA A 95 8.28 14.99 -3.80
N THR A 96 8.51 13.69 -3.98
CA THR A 96 7.53 12.65 -3.63
C THR A 96 7.62 12.29 -2.14
N ASN A 97 6.57 11.66 -1.58
CA ASN A 97 6.59 11.17 -0.19
C ASN A 97 7.80 10.25 0.05
N ASN A 98 8.00 9.24 -0.81
CA ASN A 98 9.08 8.28 -0.65
C ASN A 98 10.48 8.94 -0.68
N VAL A 99 10.67 9.96 -1.53
CA VAL A 99 11.92 10.73 -1.53
C VAL A 99 12.10 11.47 -0.21
N ALA A 100 11.02 12.06 0.33
CA ALA A 100 11.06 12.73 1.63
C ALA A 100 11.39 11.76 2.78
N GLU A 101 10.78 10.57 2.81
CA GLU A 101 11.05 9.55 3.82
C GLU A 101 12.51 9.07 3.79
N TYR A 102 13.07 8.83 2.60
CA TYR A 102 14.49 8.50 2.45
C TYR A 102 15.41 9.62 2.93
N ARG A 103 15.05 10.89 2.67
CA ARG A 103 15.80 12.05 3.16
C ARG A 103 15.73 12.15 4.68
N GLY A 104 14.59 11.85 5.29
CA GLY A 104 14.44 11.73 6.74
C GLY A 104 15.34 10.66 7.33
N LEU A 105 15.36 9.46 6.74
CA LEU A 105 16.24 8.37 7.14
C LEU A 105 17.72 8.78 7.09
N ILE A 106 18.16 9.36 5.97
CA ILE A 106 19.54 9.82 5.78
C ILE A 106 19.92 10.83 6.85
N ALA A 107 19.05 11.81 7.13
CA ALA A 107 19.30 12.82 8.14
C ALA A 107 19.39 12.21 9.56
N GLY A 108 18.49 11.28 9.90
CA GLY A 108 18.52 10.58 11.17
C GLY A 108 19.77 9.71 11.38
N LEU A 109 20.20 8.98 10.34
CA LEU A 109 21.43 8.17 10.38
C LEU A 109 22.68 9.05 10.53
N ARG A 110 22.74 10.20 9.83
CA ARG A 110 23.84 11.17 9.98
C ARG A 110 23.89 11.76 11.38
N ALA A 111 22.73 12.10 11.95
CA ALA A 111 22.65 12.60 13.32
C ALA A 111 23.13 11.53 14.34
N ALA A 112 22.70 10.27 14.17
CA ALA A 112 23.16 9.17 15.01
C ALA A 112 24.68 8.93 14.90
N ALA A 113 25.22 8.93 13.69
CA ALA A 113 26.66 8.79 13.45
C ALA A 113 27.48 9.96 14.03
N GLY A 114 26.90 11.17 14.05
CA GLY A 114 27.50 12.34 14.68
C GLY A 114 27.51 12.29 16.22
N ILE A 115 26.54 11.59 16.83
CA ILE A 115 26.49 11.36 18.28
C ILE A 115 27.49 10.27 18.69
N ASP A 116 27.45 9.13 18.01
CA ASP A 116 28.37 8.01 18.26
C ASP A 116 28.51 7.15 16.99
N PRO A 117 29.65 7.24 16.26
CA PRO A 117 29.87 6.47 15.05
C PRO A 117 30.03 4.96 15.30
N THR A 118 30.19 4.55 16.56
CA THR A 118 30.33 3.15 16.98
C THR A 118 29.03 2.51 17.46
N ALA A 119 27.97 3.28 17.63
CA ALA A 119 26.69 2.82 18.14
C ALA A 119 25.99 1.79 17.22
N ARG A 120 25.20 0.90 17.83
CA ARG A 120 24.19 0.12 17.13
C ARG A 120 22.95 0.98 16.95
N VAL A 121 22.42 1.05 15.74
CA VAL A 121 21.28 1.91 15.40
C VAL A 121 20.07 1.06 15.04
N ARG A 122 18.97 1.28 15.77
CA ARG A 122 17.65 0.74 15.44
C ARG A 122 16.83 1.83 14.79
N VAL A 123 16.70 1.75 13.47
CA VAL A 123 15.83 2.63 12.69
C VAL A 123 14.39 2.13 12.80
N ARG A 124 13.48 3.03 13.15
CA ARG A 124 12.03 2.80 13.25
C ARG A 124 11.31 3.79 12.34
N MET A 125 10.57 3.30 11.36
CA MET A 125 9.80 4.16 10.45
C MET A 125 8.42 3.55 10.19
N ASP A 126 7.43 4.38 9.91
CA ASP A 126 6.09 3.94 9.47
C ASP A 126 6.01 3.70 7.96
N SER A 127 7.07 4.04 7.22
CA SER A 127 7.27 3.64 5.82
C SER A 127 7.73 2.19 5.70
N LYS A 128 6.78 1.28 5.48
CA LYS A 128 7.09 -0.13 5.20
C LYS A 128 7.99 -0.26 3.96
N LEU A 129 7.77 0.57 2.94
CA LEU A 129 8.59 0.55 1.73
C LEU A 129 10.07 0.84 2.02
N VAL A 130 10.38 1.93 2.73
CA VAL A 130 11.76 2.29 3.06
C VAL A 130 12.40 1.22 3.95
N VAL A 131 11.69 0.75 4.98
CA VAL A 131 12.17 -0.29 5.90
C VAL A 131 12.54 -1.57 5.16
N GLU A 132 11.67 -2.06 4.27
CA GLU A 132 11.88 -3.31 3.54
C GLU A 132 12.99 -3.19 2.50
N GLN A 133 13.09 -2.04 1.83
CA GLN A 133 14.16 -1.75 0.87
C GLN A 133 15.53 -1.64 1.53
N MET A 134 15.59 -0.98 2.69
CA MET A 134 16.83 -0.81 3.44
C MET A 134 17.25 -2.08 4.18
N SER A 135 16.29 -2.93 4.55
CA SER A 135 16.56 -4.28 5.05
C SER A 135 17.06 -5.26 3.98
N GLY A 136 17.05 -4.86 2.70
CA GLY A 136 17.43 -5.74 1.58
C GLY A 136 16.38 -6.78 1.20
N ARG A 137 15.20 -6.78 1.85
CA ARG A 137 14.10 -7.71 1.54
C ARG A 137 13.40 -7.30 0.24
N TRP A 138 13.34 -6.00 -0.07
CA TRP A 138 12.72 -5.49 -1.28
C TRP A 138 13.74 -4.80 -2.20
N ARG A 139 13.65 -5.08 -3.52
CA ARG A 139 14.52 -4.44 -4.52
C ARG A 139 14.08 -3.00 -4.80
N ILE A 140 15.05 -2.09 -4.84
CA ILE A 140 14.84 -0.68 -5.17
C ILE A 140 14.87 -0.51 -6.69
N LYS A 141 13.69 -0.42 -7.31
CA LYS A 141 13.55 -0.30 -8.77
C LYS A 141 13.52 1.16 -9.25
N HIS A 142 13.05 2.08 -8.41
CA HIS A 142 12.86 3.48 -8.81
C HIS A 142 14.21 4.21 -8.93
N PRO A 143 14.51 4.88 -10.06
CA PRO A 143 15.81 5.52 -10.30
C PRO A 143 16.13 6.58 -9.24
N ASP A 144 15.16 7.38 -8.81
CA ASP A 144 15.37 8.43 -7.79
C ASP A 144 15.64 7.89 -6.37
N MET A 145 15.29 6.63 -6.09
CA MET A 145 15.42 6.05 -4.75
C MET A 145 16.73 5.26 -4.59
N ARG A 146 17.27 4.71 -5.68
CA ARG A 146 18.57 4.02 -5.68
C ARG A 146 19.71 4.86 -5.09
N PRO A 147 19.95 6.12 -5.54
CA PRO A 147 21.03 6.93 -4.98
C PRO A 147 20.79 7.28 -3.51
N LEU A 148 19.53 7.46 -3.09
CA LEU A 148 19.20 7.74 -1.68
C LEU A 148 19.48 6.54 -0.77
N ALA A 149 19.20 5.33 -1.25
CA ALA A 149 19.49 4.11 -0.50
C ALA A 149 20.99 3.81 -0.43
N GLU A 150 21.73 4.06 -1.51
CA GLU A 150 23.19 4.00 -1.52
C GLU A 150 23.79 5.02 -0.53
N GLU A 151 23.29 6.26 -0.53
CA GLU A 151 23.66 7.30 0.44
C GLU A 151 23.37 6.84 1.87
N ALA A 152 22.18 6.32 2.15
CA ALA A 152 21.81 5.84 3.49
C ALA A 152 22.68 4.67 3.97
N ARG A 153 22.99 3.70 3.10
CA ARG A 153 23.85 2.54 3.42
C ARG A 153 25.30 2.93 3.67
N ALA A 154 25.77 4.03 3.10
CA ALA A 154 27.15 4.50 3.27
C ALA A 154 27.39 5.21 4.62
N ILE A 155 26.34 5.59 5.37
CA ILE A 155 26.49 6.39 6.60
C ILE A 155 27.02 5.55 7.78
N LEU A 156 26.52 4.32 7.94
CA LEU A 156 26.91 3.41 9.01
C LEU A 156 27.06 1.98 8.47
N PRO A 157 27.96 1.16 9.05
CA PRO A 157 28.12 -0.24 8.65
C PRO A 157 26.81 -1.04 8.77
N PRO A 158 26.48 -1.91 7.81
CA PRO A 158 25.20 -2.62 7.78
C PRO A 158 25.01 -3.58 8.97
N GLU A 159 26.09 -4.04 9.61
CA GLU A 159 26.05 -4.89 10.80
C GLU A 159 25.49 -4.14 12.02
N ARG A 160 25.62 -2.81 12.02
CA ARG A 160 25.20 -1.93 13.12
C ARG A 160 23.80 -1.39 12.97
N VAL A 161 23.22 -1.43 11.77
CA VAL A 161 21.90 -0.86 11.50
C VAL A 161 20.85 -1.95 11.38
N ARG A 162 19.73 -1.77 12.08
CA ARG A 162 18.54 -2.61 11.95
C ARG A 162 17.34 -1.74 11.65
N TYR A 163 16.54 -2.14 10.67
CA TYR A 163 15.35 -1.43 10.24
C TYR A 163 14.11 -2.16 10.72
N GLU A 164 13.22 -1.43 11.37
CA GLU A 164 11.96 -1.92 11.93
C GLU A 164 10.82 -1.03 11.44
N TRP A 165 9.73 -1.68 11.02
CA TRP A 165 8.50 -0.97 10.73
C TRP A 165 7.70 -0.76 12.02
N ILE A 166 7.19 0.44 12.22
CA ILE A 166 6.29 0.77 13.33
C ILE A 166 4.98 1.38 12.82
N PRO A 167 3.84 1.15 13.49
CA PRO A 167 2.61 1.88 13.21
C PRO A 167 2.79 3.40 13.31
N ARG A 168 2.08 4.17 12.47
CA ARG A 168 2.17 5.64 12.40
C ARG A 168 1.88 6.32 13.74
N GLU A 169 1.00 5.76 14.56
CA GLU A 169 0.68 6.25 15.90
C GLU A 169 1.90 6.27 16.84
N ARG A 170 2.92 5.45 16.53
CA ARG A 170 4.20 5.36 17.25
C ARG A 170 5.31 6.23 16.62
N ASN A 171 5.11 6.81 15.43
CA ASN A 171 6.09 7.68 14.75
C ASN A 171 5.72 9.18 14.79
N ARG A 172 4.83 9.58 15.73
CA ARG A 172 4.25 10.93 15.80
C ARG A 172 5.28 12.07 15.93
N HIS A 173 6.44 11.80 16.54
CA HIS A 173 7.47 12.81 16.72
C HIS A 173 8.08 13.19 15.36
N ALA A 174 8.55 12.20 14.59
CA ALA A 174 9.16 12.45 13.29
C ALA A 174 8.16 13.03 12.28
N ASP A 175 6.90 12.59 12.32
CA ASP A 175 5.79 13.17 11.52
C ASP A 175 5.57 14.65 11.84
N ARG A 176 5.55 15.03 13.12
CA ARG A 176 5.44 16.43 13.54
C ARG A 176 6.58 17.26 12.97
N LEU A 177 7.82 16.80 13.11
CA LEU A 177 9.01 17.49 12.58
C LEU A 177 8.94 17.69 11.06
N ALA A 178 8.49 16.68 10.31
CA ALA A 178 8.31 16.79 8.86
C ALA A 178 7.26 17.85 8.48
N ASN A 179 6.16 17.93 9.23
CA ASN A 179 5.13 18.95 9.03
C ASN A 179 5.59 20.36 9.40
N GLU A 180 6.25 20.51 10.56
CA GLU A 180 6.83 21.80 10.98
C GLU A 180 7.79 22.34 9.92
N ALA A 181 8.62 21.48 9.32
CA ALA A 181 9.52 21.87 8.25
C ALA A 181 8.81 22.32 6.97
N MET A 182 7.73 21.63 6.57
CA MET A 182 6.91 22.03 5.43
C MET A 182 6.16 23.35 5.70
N ASP A 183 5.68 23.55 6.92
CA ASP A 183 4.97 24.77 7.32
C ASP A 183 5.89 25.98 7.41
N ALA A 184 7.08 25.82 7.99
CA ALA A 184 8.11 26.88 8.01
C ALA A 184 8.45 27.30 6.57
N ALA A 185 8.68 26.35 5.67
CA ALA A 185 8.94 26.67 4.26
C ALA A 185 7.74 27.33 3.58
N GLY A 186 6.51 26.96 3.94
CA GLY A 186 5.28 27.63 3.48
C GLY A 186 5.20 29.10 3.89
N ARG A 187 5.84 29.48 4.99
CA ARG A 187 5.99 30.86 5.46
C ARG A 187 7.26 31.56 4.94
N GLY A 188 8.08 30.88 4.13
CA GLY A 188 9.37 31.39 3.67
C GLY A 188 10.49 31.31 4.72
N GLU A 189 10.30 30.52 5.77
CA GLU A 189 11.23 30.32 6.87
C GLU A 189 11.98 28.97 6.73
N SER A 190 13.06 28.82 7.49
CA SER A 190 13.75 27.54 7.66
C SER A 190 13.46 27.02 9.06
N TRP A 191 13.14 25.73 9.18
CA TRP A 191 12.93 25.11 10.48
C TRP A 191 14.21 25.15 11.32
N ARG A 192 14.08 25.47 12.60
CA ARG A 192 15.17 25.36 13.58
C ARG A 192 14.73 24.48 14.74
N PRO A 193 15.65 23.71 15.36
CA PRO A 193 15.33 22.90 16.54
C PRO A 193 14.69 23.70 17.68
N ALA A 194 15.08 24.96 17.88
CA ALA A 194 14.52 25.84 18.90
C ALA A 194 13.05 26.22 18.65
N ASP A 195 12.55 26.07 17.42
CA ASP A 195 11.17 26.36 17.03
C ASP A 195 10.25 25.15 17.26
N SER A 196 10.82 23.97 17.61
CA SER A 196 10.04 22.77 17.87
C SER A 196 9.51 22.75 19.30
N ALA A 197 8.23 22.40 19.45
CA ALA A 197 7.56 22.33 20.74
C ALA A 197 7.96 21.06 21.50
N VAL A 198 9.16 21.07 22.11
CA VAL A 198 9.55 20.18 23.21
C VAL A 198 10.25 21.01 24.29
N VAL A 199 9.46 21.51 25.25
CA VAL A 199 9.98 21.92 26.56
C VAL A 199 10.07 20.66 27.41
N GLY A 200 11.29 20.27 27.79
CA GLY A 200 11.50 19.22 28.78
C GLY A 200 11.11 19.70 30.17
N THR A 201 10.30 18.91 30.89
CA THR A 201 10.46 18.45 32.29
C THR A 201 9.11 17.92 32.78
N GLY A 202 9.08 16.70 33.31
CA GLY A 202 7.89 16.15 33.98
C GLY A 202 7.91 14.63 34.09
N THR A 203 8.59 14.13 35.11
CA THR A 203 8.52 12.76 35.62
C THR A 203 7.07 12.27 35.75
N ALA A 204 6.66 11.33 34.90
CA ALA A 204 5.52 10.46 35.16
C ALA A 204 6.08 9.12 35.64
N THR A 205 5.81 8.84 36.92
CA THR A 205 6.15 7.62 37.65
C THR A 205 5.67 6.38 36.91
N ALA A 206 6.60 5.49 36.58
CA ALA A 206 6.30 4.12 36.22
C ALA A 206 5.85 3.36 37.48
N GLU A 207 4.67 2.74 37.43
CA GLU A 207 4.31 1.73 38.43
C GLU A 207 5.17 0.47 38.23
N PRO A 208 5.60 -0.19 39.32
CA PRO A 208 6.55 -1.29 39.23
C PRO A 208 5.85 -2.60 38.88
N LEU A 209 6.33 -3.26 37.82
CA LEU A 209 6.11 -4.69 37.61
C LEU A 209 6.89 -5.44 38.69
N ALA A 210 6.16 -6.04 39.63
CA ALA A 210 6.71 -6.85 40.68
C ALA A 210 7.38 -8.11 40.11
N ALA A 211 8.59 -8.38 40.62
CA ALA A 211 9.31 -9.62 40.43
C ALA A 211 8.63 -10.77 41.19
N GLY A 212 8.52 -11.92 40.54
CA GLY A 212 8.23 -13.21 41.15
C GLY A 212 8.95 -14.29 40.35
N ASP A 213 9.98 -14.88 40.96
CA ASP A 213 10.80 -16.01 40.48
C ASP A 213 10.59 -17.18 41.46
N PRO A 214 11.15 -18.39 41.25
CA PRO A 214 10.90 -19.42 40.24
C PRO A 214 10.29 -20.72 40.83
N GLY A 215 9.93 -21.68 39.96
CA GLY A 215 10.06 -23.11 40.28
C GLY A 215 8.84 -23.99 40.04
N ALA A 216 8.91 -24.86 39.02
CA ALA A 216 8.65 -26.30 39.06
C ALA A 216 8.30 -26.85 37.66
N ASP A 217 9.32 -27.42 37.02
CA ASP A 217 9.33 -28.76 36.41
C ASP A 217 8.17 -29.19 35.49
N VAL A 218 8.43 -29.32 34.17
CA VAL A 218 8.33 -30.62 33.46
C VAL A 218 9.30 -30.63 32.26
N SER A 219 10.09 -31.69 32.17
CA SER A 219 11.17 -31.96 31.19
C SER A 219 10.73 -32.08 29.71
N PRO A 220 11.65 -31.85 28.75
CA PRO A 220 11.45 -32.12 27.32
C PRO A 220 12.10 -33.45 26.87
N ALA A 221 11.50 -34.13 25.90
CA ALA A 221 12.17 -35.16 25.09
C ALA A 221 11.39 -35.43 23.77
N PRO A 222 12.01 -36.00 22.72
CA PRO A 222 13.01 -35.32 21.90
C PRO A 222 12.77 -35.50 20.38
N ALA A 223 13.61 -34.81 19.59
CA ALA A 223 13.77 -35.00 18.16
C ALA A 223 14.26 -36.40 17.79
N ALA A 224 13.87 -36.89 16.61
CA ALA A 224 14.46 -38.05 15.96
C ALA A 224 14.55 -37.81 14.44
N ASP A 225 15.75 -38.07 13.92
CA ASP A 225 16.12 -38.38 12.53
C ASP A 225 17.45 -39.19 12.64
N PRO A 226 17.92 -39.96 11.64
CA PRO A 226 17.27 -40.48 10.42
C PRO A 226 17.51 -42.01 10.24
N ALA A 227 16.90 -42.63 9.22
CA ALA A 227 17.42 -43.90 8.67
C ALA A 227 17.01 -44.14 7.21
N GLU A 228 17.97 -44.71 6.48
CA GLU A 228 18.04 -44.99 5.04
C GLU A 228 17.03 -46.02 4.52
N GLY A 229 16.76 -45.96 3.21
CA GLY A 229 16.11 -47.06 2.49
C GLY A 229 15.68 -46.68 1.07
N SER A 230 16.57 -46.84 0.08
CA SER A 230 16.19 -46.87 -1.33
C SER A 230 15.53 -48.21 -1.68
N PRO A 231 14.59 -48.25 -2.65
CA PRO A 231 14.99 -48.82 -3.93
C PRO A 231 14.48 -48.06 -5.17
N ARG A 232 15.13 -48.40 -6.29
CA ARG A 232 15.01 -47.82 -7.63
C ARG A 232 13.75 -48.24 -8.40
N ALA A 233 13.43 -47.35 -9.36
CA ALA A 233 12.93 -47.56 -10.73
C ALA A 233 11.43 -47.65 -11.00
N GLY A 234 10.98 -46.74 -11.88
CA GLY A 234 9.68 -46.74 -12.55
C GLY A 234 9.46 -45.45 -13.32
N ALA A 235 10.04 -45.34 -14.52
CA ALA A 235 9.86 -44.21 -15.43
C ALA A 235 8.42 -44.14 -15.95
N GLY A 236 7.84 -42.94 -15.98
CA GLY A 236 6.56 -42.64 -16.63
C GLY A 236 6.42 -41.14 -16.83
N ALA A 237 6.50 -40.71 -18.08
CA ALA A 237 6.53 -39.32 -18.51
C ALA A 237 5.23 -38.56 -18.19
N GLY A 238 5.38 -37.32 -17.71
CA GLY A 238 4.32 -36.33 -17.59
C GLY A 238 4.95 -34.96 -17.36
N THR A 239 5.19 -34.21 -18.43
CA THR A 239 5.75 -32.86 -18.39
C THR A 239 4.84 -31.93 -17.58
N PRO A 240 5.27 -31.31 -16.47
CA PRO A 240 4.52 -30.23 -15.86
C PRO A 240 4.71 -28.98 -16.73
N ALA A 241 3.59 -28.37 -17.11
CA ALA A 241 3.53 -27.11 -17.82
C ALA A 241 4.31 -26.02 -17.08
N GLY A 242 4.95 -25.15 -17.86
CA GLY A 242 5.97 -24.18 -17.46
C GLY A 242 5.70 -23.45 -16.16
N THR A 243 6.62 -23.64 -15.21
CA THR A 243 6.91 -22.64 -14.20
C THR A 243 7.38 -21.38 -14.91
N THR A 244 6.66 -20.28 -14.73
CA THR A 244 7.18 -18.97 -15.14
C THR A 244 8.44 -18.72 -14.31
N PRO A 245 9.58 -18.31 -14.90
CA PRO A 245 10.80 -18.07 -14.14
C PRO A 245 10.62 -16.83 -13.26
N GLY A 246 10.15 -17.05 -12.03
CA GLY A 246 10.15 -16.08 -10.96
C GLY A 246 11.57 -15.94 -10.38
N TRP A 247 11.95 -14.71 -10.01
CA TRP A 247 13.26 -14.38 -9.46
C TRP A 247 13.34 -14.67 -7.94
N GLY A 248 12.79 -15.79 -7.50
CA GLY A 248 12.67 -16.16 -6.09
C GLY A 248 12.54 -17.66 -5.88
N PRO A 249 12.57 -18.14 -4.62
CA PRO A 249 12.37 -19.55 -4.31
C PRO A 249 11.02 -20.03 -4.86
N ASP A 250 10.93 -21.31 -5.25
CA ASP A 250 9.66 -21.90 -5.64
C ASP A 250 8.73 -21.99 -4.43
N LEU A 251 7.75 -21.10 -4.37
CA LEU A 251 6.75 -21.03 -3.31
C LEU A 251 5.57 -21.99 -3.57
N GLY A 252 5.63 -22.80 -4.63
CA GLY A 252 4.51 -23.57 -5.14
C GLY A 252 3.44 -22.70 -5.81
N PRO A 253 2.37 -23.33 -6.32
CA PRO A 253 1.28 -22.60 -6.96
C PRO A 253 0.54 -21.71 -5.94
N PRO A 254 0.25 -20.44 -6.28
CA PRO A 254 -0.48 -19.53 -5.41
C PRO A 254 -1.97 -19.88 -5.32
N THR A 255 -2.65 -19.46 -4.25
CA THR A 255 -4.11 -19.32 -4.30
C THR A 255 -4.45 -18.11 -5.16
N THR A 256 -5.22 -18.29 -6.22
CA THR A 256 -5.57 -17.21 -7.15
C THR A 256 -7.03 -16.82 -6.94
N LEU A 257 -7.29 -15.54 -6.67
CA LEU A 257 -8.63 -14.98 -6.62
C LEU A 257 -8.95 -14.30 -7.95
N LEU A 258 -9.92 -14.84 -8.67
CA LEU A 258 -10.54 -14.21 -9.82
C LEU A 258 -11.71 -13.37 -9.32
N LEU A 259 -11.59 -12.06 -9.40
CA LEU A 259 -12.57 -11.13 -8.86
C LEU A 259 -13.49 -10.67 -9.99
N VAL A 260 -14.78 -10.94 -9.85
CA VAL A 260 -15.81 -10.49 -10.79
C VAL A 260 -16.71 -9.47 -10.11
N ARG A 261 -16.84 -8.28 -10.70
CA ARG A 261 -17.93 -7.37 -10.31
C ARG A 261 -19.25 -7.95 -10.82
N HIS A 262 -20.31 -7.93 -10.03
CA HIS A 262 -21.64 -8.33 -10.49
C HIS A 262 -22.03 -7.67 -11.84
N GLY A 263 -22.90 -8.36 -12.59
CA GLY A 263 -23.50 -7.81 -13.81
C GLY A 263 -24.32 -6.55 -13.52
N GLU A 264 -24.65 -5.79 -14.56
CA GLU A 264 -25.43 -4.57 -14.44
C GLU A 264 -26.76 -4.78 -13.69
N THR A 265 -27.16 -3.78 -12.90
CA THR A 265 -28.49 -3.67 -12.28
C THR A 265 -29.15 -2.38 -12.80
N PRO A 266 -30.46 -2.18 -12.61
CA PRO A 266 -31.12 -0.93 -13.01
C PRO A 266 -30.50 0.35 -12.43
N LEU A 267 -29.76 0.25 -11.32
CA LEU A 267 -29.09 1.38 -10.66
C LEU A 267 -27.69 1.70 -11.23
N THR A 268 -27.06 0.74 -11.90
CA THR A 268 -25.67 0.88 -12.40
C THR A 268 -25.53 1.97 -13.46
N PRO A 269 -26.37 2.04 -14.52
CA PRO A 269 -26.29 3.12 -15.52
C PRO A 269 -26.55 4.51 -14.93
N GLN A 270 -27.35 4.56 -13.86
CA GLN A 270 -27.69 5.80 -13.15
C GLN A 270 -26.58 6.24 -12.19
N LYS A 271 -25.53 5.43 -12.00
CA LYS A 271 -24.42 5.68 -11.05
C LYS A 271 -24.92 6.00 -9.65
N ARG A 272 -25.96 5.28 -9.21
CA ARG A 272 -26.50 5.39 -7.85
C ARG A 272 -25.69 4.52 -6.90
N PHE A 273 -25.51 5.00 -5.67
CA PHE A 273 -24.96 4.19 -4.58
C PHE A 273 -25.92 3.02 -4.33
N SER A 274 -25.38 1.80 -4.38
CA SER A 274 -26.11 0.56 -4.16
C SER A 274 -25.23 -0.34 -3.31
N GLY A 275 -25.31 -0.12 -2.01
CA GLY A 275 -24.52 -0.78 -1.00
C GLY A 275 -25.19 -2.02 -0.45
N SER A 276 -24.84 -2.34 0.80
CA SER A 276 -25.48 -3.42 1.57
C SER A 276 -26.56 -2.94 2.54
N GLY A 277 -26.69 -1.63 2.76
CA GLY A 277 -27.70 -1.05 3.66
C GLY A 277 -29.00 -0.66 2.96
N GLY A 278 -28.97 -0.61 1.62
CA GLY A 278 -30.10 -0.22 0.78
C GLY A 278 -30.88 -1.39 0.20
N GLY A 279 -31.55 -1.12 -0.94
CA GLY A 279 -32.21 -2.17 -1.71
C GLY A 279 -31.21 -3.18 -2.30
N ASP A 280 -31.70 -4.37 -2.59
CA ASP A 280 -30.93 -5.45 -3.22
C ASP A 280 -31.50 -5.81 -4.60
N PRO A 281 -31.30 -4.94 -5.61
CA PRO A 281 -31.89 -5.15 -6.93
C PRO A 281 -31.29 -6.38 -7.60
N ASP A 282 -32.12 -7.08 -8.37
CA ASP A 282 -31.68 -8.10 -9.30
C ASP A 282 -30.91 -7.48 -10.49
N LEU A 283 -30.29 -8.33 -11.30
CA LEU A 283 -29.64 -7.98 -12.55
C LEU A 283 -30.65 -7.41 -13.56
N SER A 284 -30.19 -6.45 -14.37
CA SER A 284 -30.92 -6.05 -15.58
C SER A 284 -30.82 -7.15 -16.65
N PRO A 285 -31.63 -7.12 -17.72
CA PRO A 285 -31.44 -8.01 -18.87
C PRO A 285 -30.01 -7.94 -19.43
N THR A 286 -29.45 -6.73 -19.53
CA THR A 286 -28.04 -6.52 -19.89
C THR A 286 -27.08 -7.16 -18.89
N GLY A 287 -27.36 -7.06 -17.59
CA GLY A 287 -26.58 -7.72 -16.54
C GLY A 287 -26.59 -9.25 -16.62
N LEU A 288 -27.70 -9.85 -17.04
CA LEU A 288 -27.78 -11.28 -17.30
C LEU A 288 -26.93 -11.69 -18.51
N GLU A 289 -26.97 -10.96 -19.62
CA GLU A 289 -26.10 -11.24 -20.77
C GLU A 289 -24.61 -11.09 -20.41
N GLN A 290 -24.28 -10.05 -19.64
CA GLN A 290 -22.93 -9.85 -19.11
C GLN A 290 -22.48 -11.03 -18.22
N ALA A 291 -23.35 -11.55 -17.36
CA ALA A 291 -23.03 -12.72 -16.54
C ALA A 291 -22.79 -13.98 -17.40
N ARG A 292 -23.59 -14.18 -18.46
CA ARG A 292 -23.37 -15.28 -19.42
C ARG A 292 -22.04 -15.12 -20.18
N ALA A 293 -21.68 -13.90 -20.56
CA ALA A 293 -20.40 -13.64 -21.21
C ALA A 293 -19.21 -13.94 -20.28
N VAL A 294 -19.29 -13.55 -19.00
CA VAL A 294 -18.29 -13.94 -17.97
C VAL A 294 -18.22 -15.46 -17.85
N ALA A 295 -19.36 -16.14 -17.79
CA ALA A 295 -19.43 -17.60 -17.70
C ALA A 295 -18.74 -18.28 -18.89
N GLY A 296 -18.97 -17.78 -20.11
CA GLY A 296 -18.31 -18.24 -21.33
C GLY A 296 -16.79 -18.04 -21.29
N ALA A 297 -16.35 -16.85 -20.88
CA ALA A 297 -14.92 -16.53 -20.77
C ALA A 297 -14.20 -17.39 -19.73
N LEU A 298 -14.81 -17.60 -18.56
CA LEU A 298 -14.24 -18.44 -17.51
C LEU A 298 -14.22 -19.93 -17.89
N ALA A 299 -15.23 -20.41 -18.61
CA ALA A 299 -15.25 -21.77 -19.15
C ALA A 299 -14.13 -21.98 -20.19
N ALA A 300 -13.90 -21.00 -21.06
CA ALA A 300 -12.82 -21.04 -22.05
C ALA A 300 -11.43 -20.93 -21.41
N ARG A 301 -11.28 -20.08 -20.37
CA ARG A 301 -10.04 -19.96 -19.59
C ARG A 301 -9.70 -21.25 -18.84
N GLY A 302 -10.72 -21.89 -18.26
CA GLY A 302 -10.56 -23.04 -17.38
C GLY A 302 -9.89 -22.70 -16.04
N GLY A 303 -9.74 -23.74 -15.22
CA GLY A 303 -8.97 -23.70 -13.97
C GLY A 303 -9.68 -23.09 -12.77
N VAL A 304 -10.94 -22.65 -12.87
CA VAL A 304 -11.74 -22.26 -11.69
C VAL A 304 -12.12 -23.54 -10.93
N GLU A 305 -11.83 -23.57 -9.63
CA GLU A 305 -12.02 -24.76 -8.78
C GLU A 305 -13.05 -24.54 -7.66
N ALA A 306 -13.41 -23.29 -7.38
CA ALA A 306 -14.44 -22.92 -6.41
C ALA A 306 -15.06 -21.57 -6.77
N ILE A 307 -16.32 -21.37 -6.38
CA ILE A 307 -17.04 -20.10 -6.54
C ILE A 307 -17.51 -19.63 -5.17
N VAL A 308 -17.15 -18.41 -4.81
CA VAL A 308 -17.72 -17.68 -3.67
C VAL A 308 -18.36 -16.39 -4.13
N THR A 309 -19.41 -15.97 -3.44
CA THR A 309 -20.17 -14.78 -3.82
C THR A 309 -20.55 -13.94 -2.59
N SER A 310 -20.67 -12.64 -2.78
CA SER A 310 -21.36 -11.77 -1.83
C SER A 310 -22.80 -12.26 -1.58
N PRO A 311 -23.37 -12.02 -0.39
CA PRO A 311 -24.76 -12.38 -0.08
C PRO A 311 -25.80 -11.63 -0.94
N LEU A 312 -25.47 -10.44 -1.43
CA LEU A 312 -26.39 -9.61 -2.21
C LEU A 312 -26.82 -10.27 -3.54
N LEU A 313 -28.10 -10.17 -3.85
CA LEU A 313 -28.80 -10.85 -4.95
C LEU A 313 -28.09 -10.69 -6.28
N ARG A 314 -27.74 -9.46 -6.68
CA ARG A 314 -26.98 -9.20 -7.92
C ARG A 314 -25.69 -10.02 -8.06
N CYS A 315 -24.97 -10.27 -6.97
CA CYS A 315 -23.79 -11.13 -6.98
C CYS A 315 -24.16 -12.60 -7.01
N ARG A 316 -25.18 -13.03 -6.24
CA ARG A 316 -25.67 -14.41 -6.25
C ARG A 316 -26.15 -14.82 -7.65
N ARG A 317 -26.94 -13.97 -8.31
CA ARG A 317 -27.45 -14.21 -9.67
C ARG A 317 -26.35 -14.26 -10.71
N THR A 318 -25.35 -13.36 -10.60
CA THR A 318 -24.15 -13.44 -11.46
C THR A 318 -23.39 -14.76 -11.22
N ALA A 319 -23.21 -15.16 -9.97
CA ALA A 319 -22.51 -16.38 -9.60
C ALA A 319 -23.26 -17.65 -10.03
N GLU A 320 -24.59 -17.68 -9.91
CA GLU A 320 -25.46 -18.78 -10.35
C GLU A 320 -25.31 -19.05 -11.86
N VAL A 321 -25.34 -18.01 -12.69
CA VAL A 321 -25.15 -18.13 -14.14
C VAL A 321 -23.78 -18.71 -14.48
N VAL A 322 -22.72 -18.29 -13.76
CA VAL A 322 -21.38 -18.83 -13.95
C VAL A 322 -21.27 -20.27 -13.45
N ALA A 323 -21.86 -20.56 -12.29
CA ALA A 323 -21.86 -21.86 -11.66
C ALA A 323 -22.55 -22.93 -12.51
N GLU A 324 -23.70 -22.60 -13.10
CA GLU A 324 -24.41 -23.48 -14.03
C GLU A 324 -23.52 -23.86 -15.22
N ARG A 325 -22.77 -22.89 -15.77
CA ARG A 325 -21.87 -23.13 -16.89
C ARG A 325 -20.63 -23.96 -16.51
N LEU A 326 -20.10 -23.75 -15.32
CA LEU A 326 -18.87 -24.42 -14.85
C LEU A 326 -19.13 -25.74 -14.10
N GLY A 327 -20.37 -26.02 -13.72
CA GLY A 327 -20.73 -27.19 -12.91
C GLY A 327 -20.18 -27.14 -11.49
N LEU A 328 -20.03 -25.95 -10.90
CA LEU A 328 -19.44 -25.75 -9.57
C LEU A 328 -20.47 -25.25 -8.55
N PRO A 329 -20.37 -25.65 -7.27
CA PRO A 329 -21.22 -25.09 -6.22
C PRO A 329 -20.82 -23.64 -5.90
N VAL A 330 -21.78 -22.86 -5.40
CA VAL A 330 -21.59 -21.47 -4.97
C VAL A 330 -21.63 -21.39 -3.44
N GLY A 331 -20.54 -20.91 -2.84
CA GLY A 331 -20.50 -20.54 -1.41
C GLY A 331 -20.81 -19.06 -1.20
N VAL A 332 -21.58 -18.71 -0.17
CA VAL A 332 -21.77 -17.32 0.23
C VAL A 332 -20.67 -16.89 1.18
N GLU A 333 -20.10 -15.70 0.96
CA GLU A 333 -19.12 -15.06 1.84
C GLU A 333 -19.62 -13.69 2.29
N GLU A 334 -20.14 -13.61 3.52
CA GLU A 334 -20.72 -12.41 4.12
C GLU A 334 -19.75 -11.22 4.15
N GLY A 335 -18.46 -11.50 4.32
CA GLY A 335 -17.43 -10.48 4.32
C GLY A 335 -17.13 -9.86 2.95
N MET A 336 -17.73 -10.38 1.86
CA MET A 336 -17.60 -9.85 0.49
C MET A 336 -18.76 -8.95 0.05
N ARG A 337 -19.74 -8.62 0.90
CA ARG A 337 -20.81 -7.67 0.58
C ARG A 337 -20.28 -6.27 0.20
N GLU A 338 -21.06 -5.45 -0.51
CA GLU A 338 -20.69 -4.05 -0.82
C GLU A 338 -20.64 -3.21 0.47
N THR A 339 -19.98 -2.04 0.41
CA THR A 339 -20.04 -1.02 1.45
C THR A 339 -21.49 -0.66 1.77
N ASP A 340 -21.82 -0.55 3.05
CA ASP A 340 -23.06 0.10 3.48
C ASP A 340 -22.93 1.63 3.33
N PHE A 341 -23.73 2.24 2.44
CA PHE A 341 -23.66 3.68 2.17
C PHE A 341 -24.59 4.51 3.07
N GLY A 342 -25.27 3.90 4.04
CA GLY A 342 -26.15 4.59 4.99
C GLY A 342 -27.22 5.43 4.28
N ALA A 343 -27.32 6.71 4.64
CA ALA A 343 -28.29 7.64 4.06
C ALA A 343 -28.08 7.90 2.56
N TRP A 344 -26.95 7.49 1.97
CA TRP A 344 -26.68 7.71 0.54
C TRP A 344 -27.23 6.60 -0.36
N GLU A 345 -27.76 5.51 0.22
CA GLU A 345 -28.32 4.40 -0.54
C GLU A 345 -29.38 4.89 -1.54
N GLY A 346 -29.25 4.43 -2.79
CA GLY A 346 -30.12 4.85 -3.90
C GLY A 346 -29.87 6.25 -4.44
N LEU A 347 -29.02 7.08 -3.83
CA LEU A 347 -28.70 8.42 -4.34
C LEU A 347 -27.61 8.38 -5.40
N THR A 348 -27.63 9.33 -6.33
CA THR A 348 -26.49 9.62 -7.21
C THR A 348 -25.44 10.45 -6.46
N PHE A 349 -24.21 10.46 -6.98
CA PHE A 349 -23.16 11.33 -6.44
C PHE A 349 -23.55 12.82 -6.42
N ALA A 350 -24.31 13.29 -7.41
CA ALA A 350 -24.79 14.67 -7.46
C ALA A 350 -25.78 14.96 -6.34
N GLU A 351 -26.74 14.06 -6.12
CA GLU A 351 -27.72 14.16 -5.03
C GLU A 351 -27.06 14.07 -3.65
N VAL A 352 -26.04 13.23 -3.47
CA VAL A 352 -25.25 13.19 -2.22
C VAL A 352 -24.52 14.50 -2.00
N ARG A 353 -23.88 15.07 -3.03
CA ARG A 353 -23.17 16.35 -2.92
C ARG A 353 -24.10 17.51 -2.59
N GLU A 354 -25.34 17.47 -3.07
CA GLU A 354 -26.36 18.47 -2.77
C GLU A 354 -26.94 18.31 -1.35
N ARG A 355 -27.31 17.08 -0.96
CA ARG A 355 -28.03 16.80 0.29
C ARG A 355 -27.12 16.59 1.50
N HIS A 356 -25.89 16.11 1.27
CA HIS A 356 -24.92 15.73 2.30
C HIS A 356 -23.49 16.21 1.96
N PRO A 357 -23.26 17.51 1.66
CA PRO A 357 -21.95 18.01 1.20
C PRO A 357 -20.83 17.75 2.22
N ALA A 358 -21.08 18.00 3.51
CA ALA A 358 -20.08 17.82 4.57
C ALA A 358 -19.68 16.34 4.75
N ASP A 359 -20.65 15.42 4.65
CA ASP A 359 -20.36 13.98 4.71
C ASP A 359 -19.50 13.55 3.52
N LEU A 360 -19.82 14.04 2.33
CA LEU A 360 -19.09 13.70 1.11
C LEU A 360 -17.65 14.19 1.18
N ASP A 361 -17.43 15.42 1.62
CA ASP A 361 -16.10 15.99 1.82
C ASP A 361 -15.30 15.17 2.85
N ALA A 362 -15.90 14.83 3.98
CA ALA A 362 -15.27 14.01 5.01
C ALA A 362 -14.92 12.59 4.49
N TRP A 363 -15.80 11.97 3.72
CA TRP A 363 -15.63 10.63 3.18
C TRP A 363 -14.55 10.56 2.09
N LEU A 364 -14.43 11.61 1.27
CA LEU A 364 -13.35 11.74 0.29
C LEU A 364 -12.00 12.05 0.94
N ALA A 365 -12.00 12.84 2.03
CA ALA A 365 -10.79 13.23 2.73
C ALA A 365 -10.23 12.15 3.67
N SER A 366 -11.08 11.26 4.18
CA SER A 366 -10.68 10.28 5.20
C SER A 366 -11.29 8.89 4.98
N PRO A 367 -10.46 7.83 4.92
CA PRO A 367 -10.97 6.45 4.81
C PRO A 367 -11.67 5.98 6.10
N ARG A 368 -11.62 6.75 7.19
CA ARG A 368 -12.29 6.44 8.46
C ARG A 368 -13.67 7.10 8.56
N ALA A 369 -13.96 8.10 7.75
CA ALA A 369 -15.25 8.76 7.73
C ALA A 369 -16.34 7.79 7.24
N ARG A 370 -17.54 7.94 7.82
CA ARG A 370 -18.71 7.12 7.52
C ARG A 370 -19.80 8.03 6.95
N PRO A 371 -20.59 7.55 5.99
CA PRO A 371 -21.82 8.23 5.61
C PRO A 371 -22.75 8.38 6.82
N THR A 372 -23.51 9.48 6.88
CA THR A 372 -24.59 9.63 7.87
C THR A 372 -25.58 8.47 7.77
N GLY A 373 -26.20 8.11 8.89
CA GLY A 373 -27.22 7.05 8.93
C GLY A 373 -26.69 5.65 9.21
N GLY A 374 -25.42 5.51 9.65
CA GLY A 374 -24.91 4.24 10.20
C GLY A 374 -24.11 3.36 9.23
N GLY A 375 -23.68 3.90 8.08
CA GLY A 375 -22.93 3.17 7.05
C GLY A 375 -21.49 2.79 7.43
N GLU A 376 -20.82 2.10 6.51
CA GLU A 376 -19.43 1.64 6.64
C GLU A 376 -18.44 2.70 6.12
N SER A 377 -17.29 2.83 6.80
CA SER A 377 -16.12 3.54 6.26
C SER A 377 -15.27 2.59 5.42
N PHE A 378 -14.44 3.12 4.51
CA PHE A 378 -13.49 2.30 3.76
C PHE A 378 -12.55 1.50 4.66
N ALA A 379 -12.17 2.03 5.82
CA ALA A 379 -11.37 1.32 6.82
C ALA A 379 -12.11 0.12 7.43
N THR A 380 -13.43 0.21 7.62
CA THR A 380 -14.25 -0.91 8.08
C THR A 380 -14.39 -1.97 7.00
N VAL A 381 -14.67 -1.56 5.76
CA VAL A 381 -14.78 -2.47 4.62
C VAL A 381 -13.45 -3.20 4.38
N ALA A 382 -12.34 -2.47 4.36
CA ALA A 382 -11.01 -3.05 4.15
C ALA A 382 -10.67 -4.11 5.20
N ARG A 383 -11.04 -3.92 6.47
CA ARG A 383 -10.81 -4.92 7.53
C ARG A 383 -11.64 -6.18 7.32
N ARG A 384 -12.95 -6.06 7.06
CA ARG A 384 -13.78 -7.26 6.85
C ARG A 384 -13.43 -8.00 5.56
N VAL A 385 -13.10 -7.28 4.51
CA VAL A 385 -12.71 -7.87 3.22
C VAL A 385 -11.36 -8.57 3.33
N ALA A 386 -10.41 -8.04 4.11
CA ALA A 386 -9.16 -8.73 4.42
C ALA A 386 -9.41 -10.04 5.18
N ALA A 387 -10.25 -10.02 6.22
CA ALA A 387 -10.61 -11.23 6.96
C ALA A 387 -11.31 -12.28 6.06
N ALA A 388 -12.24 -11.84 5.20
CA ALA A 388 -12.93 -12.70 4.25
C ALA A 388 -11.97 -13.31 3.22
N ARG A 389 -11.05 -12.51 2.68
CA ARG A 389 -9.97 -12.97 1.80
C ARG A 389 -9.15 -14.07 2.47
N ASP A 390 -8.71 -13.85 3.70
CA ASP A 390 -7.87 -14.80 4.43
C ASP A 390 -8.62 -16.11 4.68
N ALA A 391 -9.91 -16.04 5.02
CA ALA A 391 -10.78 -17.21 5.14
C ALA A 391 -10.98 -17.96 3.82
N VAL A 392 -11.14 -17.26 2.69
CA VAL A 392 -11.23 -17.88 1.36
C VAL A 392 -9.92 -18.57 0.99
N ILE A 393 -8.78 -17.91 1.21
CA ILE A 393 -7.45 -18.47 0.92
C ILE A 393 -7.19 -19.73 1.75
N ALA A 394 -7.50 -19.68 3.06
CA ALA A 394 -7.33 -20.81 3.96
C ALA A 394 -8.20 -22.03 3.59
N ARG A 395 -9.43 -21.81 3.10
CA ARG A 395 -10.33 -22.88 2.63
C ARG A 395 -9.93 -23.47 1.28
N HIS A 396 -9.22 -22.70 0.46
CA HIS A 396 -8.86 -23.07 -0.91
C HIS A 396 -7.35 -22.85 -1.18
N PRO A 397 -6.47 -23.53 -0.43
CA PRO A 397 -5.03 -23.36 -0.59
C PRO A 397 -4.59 -23.84 -1.97
N ARG A 398 -3.80 -23.02 -2.67
CA ARG A 398 -3.21 -23.32 -3.99
C ARG A 398 -4.23 -23.55 -5.12
N ARG A 399 -5.46 -23.08 -4.93
CA ARG A 399 -6.55 -23.20 -5.92
C ARG A 399 -6.89 -21.86 -6.57
N THR A 400 -7.55 -21.90 -7.71
CA THR A 400 -8.18 -20.70 -8.29
C THR A 400 -9.64 -20.61 -7.85
N VAL A 401 -9.99 -19.53 -7.16
CA VAL A 401 -11.32 -19.25 -6.63
C VAL A 401 -11.91 -18.05 -7.36
N LEU A 402 -13.12 -18.21 -7.92
CA LEU A 402 -13.92 -17.10 -8.40
C LEU A 402 -14.62 -16.42 -7.23
N VAL A 403 -14.46 -15.11 -7.11
CA VAL A 403 -15.10 -14.26 -6.10
C VAL A 403 -16.00 -13.26 -6.83
N VAL A 404 -17.32 -13.45 -6.74
CA VAL A 404 -18.30 -12.53 -7.32
C VAL A 404 -18.74 -11.50 -6.27
N THR A 405 -18.41 -10.24 -6.48
CA THR A 405 -18.58 -9.17 -5.50
C THR A 405 -18.80 -7.81 -6.18
N HIS A 406 -18.39 -6.70 -5.56
CA HIS A 406 -18.76 -5.34 -5.89
C HIS A 406 -17.55 -4.42 -6.02
N VAL A 407 -17.79 -3.13 -6.25
CA VAL A 407 -16.73 -2.17 -6.53
C VAL A 407 -15.81 -1.99 -5.33
N THR A 408 -16.34 -1.78 -4.11
CA THR A 408 -15.47 -1.48 -2.97
C THR A 408 -14.64 -2.69 -2.50
N PRO A 409 -15.20 -3.91 -2.39
CA PRO A 409 -14.41 -5.09 -2.03
C PRO A 409 -13.30 -5.38 -3.05
N ILE A 410 -13.58 -5.33 -4.36
CA ILE A 410 -12.54 -5.59 -5.39
C ILE A 410 -11.41 -4.57 -5.27
N LYS A 411 -11.74 -3.28 -5.22
CA LYS A 411 -10.73 -2.23 -5.04
C LYS A 411 -9.94 -2.40 -3.75
N SER A 412 -10.60 -2.83 -2.67
CA SER A 412 -9.93 -3.11 -1.38
C SER A 412 -8.95 -4.28 -1.50
N LEU A 413 -9.34 -5.39 -2.14
CA LEU A 413 -8.47 -6.54 -2.37
C LEU A 413 -7.27 -6.18 -3.23
N VAL A 414 -7.49 -5.47 -4.34
CA VAL A 414 -6.42 -5.00 -5.24
C VAL A 414 -5.48 -4.03 -4.51
N ARG A 415 -6.03 -3.07 -3.77
CA ARG A 415 -5.24 -2.14 -2.95
C ARG A 415 -4.36 -2.89 -1.95
N LEU A 416 -4.93 -3.83 -1.21
CA LEU A 416 -4.20 -4.63 -0.22
C LEU A 416 -3.10 -5.46 -0.88
N ALA A 417 -3.37 -6.06 -2.04
CA ALA A 417 -2.39 -6.83 -2.78
C ALA A 417 -1.21 -5.97 -3.27
N LEU A 418 -1.47 -4.74 -3.70
CA LEU A 418 -0.44 -3.79 -4.13
C LEU A 418 0.28 -3.08 -2.97
N GLY A 419 -0.17 -3.27 -1.73
CA GLY A 419 0.29 -2.44 -0.59
C GLY A 419 -0.01 -0.95 -0.80
N ALA A 420 -1.04 -0.63 -1.58
CA ALA A 420 -1.34 0.74 -2.00
C ALA A 420 -2.01 1.54 -0.87
N PRO A 421 -1.84 2.88 -0.84
CA PRO A 421 -2.48 3.71 0.17
C PRO A 421 -4.00 3.80 -0.08
N PRO A 422 -4.82 4.18 0.93
CA PRO A 422 -6.28 4.19 0.83
C PRO A 422 -6.85 4.99 -0.36
N GLU A 423 -6.18 6.09 -0.74
CA GLU A 423 -6.62 7.01 -1.79
C GLU A 423 -6.63 6.35 -3.17
N SER A 424 -5.89 5.24 -3.35
CA SER A 424 -5.90 4.46 -4.59
C SER A 424 -7.28 3.88 -4.92
N LEU A 425 -8.19 3.74 -3.95
CA LEU A 425 -9.59 3.34 -4.19
C LEU A 425 -10.29 4.26 -5.21
N PHE A 426 -9.94 5.55 -5.23
CA PHE A 426 -10.52 6.53 -6.15
C PHE A 426 -9.84 6.57 -7.53
N ARG A 427 -8.75 5.80 -7.71
CA ARG A 427 -7.95 5.76 -8.96
C ARG A 427 -8.14 4.47 -9.76
N MET A 428 -9.06 3.63 -9.33
CA MET A 428 -9.41 2.38 -10.02
C MET A 428 -10.80 2.49 -10.62
N GLU A 429 -10.94 2.07 -11.87
CA GLU A 429 -12.23 1.90 -12.53
C GLU A 429 -12.57 0.41 -12.55
N LEU A 430 -13.86 0.10 -12.37
CA LEU A 430 -14.38 -1.26 -12.46
C LEU A 430 -15.72 -1.22 -13.20
N SER A 431 -15.78 -1.83 -14.38
CA SER A 431 -17.00 -1.98 -15.17
C SER A 431 -17.85 -3.14 -14.62
N ALA A 432 -19.16 -3.13 -14.87
CA ALA A 432 -20.02 -4.27 -14.54
C ALA A 432 -19.52 -5.53 -15.26
N ALA A 433 -19.58 -6.69 -14.60
CA ALA A 433 -19.07 -7.95 -15.12
C ALA A 433 -17.59 -7.93 -15.56
N SER A 434 -16.79 -7.01 -15.03
CA SER A 434 -15.34 -7.00 -15.27
C SER A 434 -14.63 -8.06 -14.44
N LEU A 435 -13.51 -8.56 -14.98
CA LEU A 435 -12.64 -9.56 -14.36
C LEU A 435 -11.33 -8.91 -13.88
N SER A 436 -10.91 -9.25 -12.67
CA SER A 436 -9.58 -8.93 -12.14
C SER A 436 -8.95 -10.19 -11.54
N GLU A 437 -7.62 -10.27 -11.46
CA GLU A 437 -6.91 -11.45 -10.97
C GLU A 437 -5.86 -11.04 -9.94
N VAL A 438 -5.92 -11.66 -8.75
CA VAL A 438 -4.93 -11.50 -7.68
C VAL A 438 -4.41 -12.87 -7.25
N ALA A 439 -3.10 -13.08 -7.34
CA ALA A 439 -2.43 -14.29 -6.87
C ALA A 439 -1.84 -14.07 -5.46
N HIS A 440 -2.11 -14.99 -4.53
CA HIS A 440 -1.61 -14.97 -3.15
C HIS A 440 -0.62 -16.12 -2.92
N HIS A 441 0.58 -15.77 -2.48
CA HIS A 441 1.71 -16.69 -2.32
C HIS A 441 1.92 -17.11 -0.86
N ALA A 442 2.61 -18.23 -0.64
CA ALA A 442 2.81 -18.83 0.68
C ALA A 442 3.66 -17.96 1.63
N ASP A 443 4.48 -17.05 1.10
CA ASP A 443 5.27 -16.07 1.85
C ASP A 443 4.46 -14.84 2.31
N GLY A 444 3.15 -14.82 2.01
CA GLY A 444 2.25 -13.71 2.32
C GLY A 444 2.26 -12.59 1.27
N ASN A 445 3.07 -12.68 0.21
CA ASN A 445 3.01 -11.72 -0.89
C ASN A 445 1.80 -11.96 -1.78
N ALA A 446 1.39 -10.90 -2.50
CA ALA A 446 0.34 -10.97 -3.49
C ALA A 446 0.75 -10.24 -4.78
N THR A 447 0.22 -10.70 -5.91
CA THR A 447 0.46 -10.10 -7.23
C THR A 447 -0.87 -9.84 -7.92
N VAL A 448 -1.12 -8.59 -8.33
CA VAL A 448 -2.23 -8.26 -9.23
C VAL A 448 -1.80 -8.54 -10.66
N ARG A 449 -2.47 -9.48 -11.32
CA ARG A 449 -2.15 -9.93 -12.69
C ARG A 449 -3.07 -9.32 -13.74
N LEU A 450 -4.28 -8.97 -13.35
CA LEU A 450 -5.31 -8.40 -14.21
C LEU A 450 -6.18 -7.44 -13.41
N LEU A 451 -6.61 -6.33 -14.03
CA LEU A 451 -7.53 -5.38 -13.43
C LEU A 451 -8.52 -4.88 -14.46
N ASN A 452 -9.81 -5.00 -14.15
CA ASN A 452 -10.91 -4.47 -14.95
C ASN A 452 -10.96 -4.96 -16.42
N ASP A 453 -10.65 -6.23 -16.67
CA ASP A 453 -10.81 -6.78 -18.02
C ASP A 453 -12.27 -6.94 -18.39
N THR A 454 -12.60 -6.50 -19.61
CA THR A 454 -13.94 -6.54 -20.20
C THR A 454 -13.90 -7.10 -21.62
N SER A 455 -12.83 -7.83 -21.97
CA SER A 455 -12.62 -8.34 -23.33
C SER A 455 -13.74 -9.27 -23.80
N HIS A 456 -14.35 -10.02 -22.88
CA HIS A 456 -15.48 -10.92 -23.12
C HIS A 456 -16.82 -10.24 -23.42
N LEU A 457 -16.90 -8.91 -23.26
CA LEU A 457 -18.11 -8.12 -23.52
C LEU A 457 -18.11 -7.48 -24.91
N ARG A 458 -17.11 -7.76 -25.75
CA ARG A 458 -16.88 -7.09 -27.04
C ARG A 458 -17.25 -7.95 -28.23
#